data_AF-A0A1V4QU52-F1
#
_entry.id   AF-A0A1V4QU52-F1
#
_cell.length_a   1.000
_cell.length_b   1.000
_cell.length_c   1.000
_cell.angle_alpha   90.00
_cell.angle_beta   90.00
_cell.angle_gamma   90.00
#
_symmetry.space_group_name_H-M   'P 1'
#
loop_
_entity.id
_entity.type
_entity.pdbx_description
1 polymer ?
#
loop_
_entity_poly.entity_id
_entity_poly.type
_entity_poly.pdbx_seq_one_letter_code
_entity_poly.pdbx_strand_id
1 'polypeptide(L)'
;MVHPMQKGGEKKMLKRLNDKRGFTLIELLIVVAIIGIIAAIAVPTLVSTRGAALQSKAKAMLRTLSSAEAAYISKHGTYGSWTELVSEGYLDSRWDGTTFTEDGITYTETSSGSGAQTFEATAAVPAPISKTYTIDETGEITES
;
A
#
# COMPACT_ATOMS: atom_id res chain seq x y z
N MET A 1 84.60 -21.47 -37.60
CA MET A 1 84.45 -20.41 -36.58
C MET A 1 83.95 -19.19 -37.35
N VAL A 2 82.68 -18.77 -37.37
CA VAL A 2 81.69 -18.52 -36.31
C VAL A 2 80.27 -18.55 -36.94
N HIS A 3 79.26 -18.94 -36.16
CA HIS A 3 77.79 -18.84 -36.37
C HIS A 3 77.32 -17.46 -35.78
N PRO A 4 76.05 -16.95 -35.85
CA PRO A 4 74.95 -16.88 -36.85
C PRO A 4 74.41 -15.41 -37.01
N MET A 5 73.23 -15.19 -37.62
CA MET A 5 71.98 -14.86 -36.90
C MET A 5 70.89 -14.14 -37.75
N GLN A 6 69.72 -14.76 -37.73
CA GLN A 6 68.38 -14.35 -38.16
C GLN A 6 67.84 -13.10 -37.43
N LYS A 7 67.08 -12.22 -38.11
CA LYS A 7 65.90 -11.48 -37.58
C LYS A 7 64.96 -11.17 -38.76
N GLY A 8 63.70 -11.57 -38.82
CA GLY A 8 62.68 -11.62 -37.76
C GLY A 8 61.89 -10.30 -37.81
N GLY A 9 60.74 -10.30 -38.51
CA GLY A 9 60.02 -9.10 -38.96
C GLY A 9 59.22 -8.34 -37.90
N GLU A 10 58.62 -7.22 -38.32
CA GLU A 10 57.76 -6.41 -37.46
C GLU A 10 56.40 -6.16 -38.12
N LYS A 11 55.41 -6.99 -37.77
CA LYS A 11 54.00 -6.63 -37.93
C LYS A 11 53.70 -5.50 -36.95
N LYS A 12 53.49 -4.28 -37.45
CA LYS A 12 52.96 -3.17 -36.63
C LYS A 12 51.53 -3.51 -36.18
N MET A 13 51.42 -3.91 -34.92
CA MET A 13 50.16 -4.20 -34.24
C MET A 13 49.37 -2.90 -34.03
N LEU A 14 48.16 -2.82 -34.59
CA LEU A 14 47.25 -1.69 -34.40
C LEU A 14 46.83 -1.64 -32.92
N LYS A 15 47.33 -0.64 -32.21
CA LYS A 15 47.04 -0.38 -30.80
C LYS A 15 45.60 0.14 -30.68
N ARG A 16 44.67 -0.71 -30.23
CA ARG A 16 43.32 -0.26 -29.83
C ARG A 16 43.45 0.58 -28.57
N LEU A 17 43.15 1.87 -28.66
CA LEU A 17 43.02 2.78 -27.51
C LEU A 17 41.77 2.35 -26.73
N ASN A 18 41.98 1.59 -25.67
CA ASN A 18 40.93 1.13 -24.78
C ASN A 18 40.76 2.19 -23.68
N ASP A 19 40.02 3.26 -23.96
CA ASP A 19 39.61 4.29 -23.00
C ASP A 19 38.59 3.70 -22.02
N LYS A 20 39.04 2.81 -21.15
CA LYS A 20 38.26 2.34 -20.00
C LYS A 20 38.27 3.44 -18.93
N ARG A 21 37.41 4.45 -19.09
CA ARG A 21 37.06 5.38 -18.01
C ARG A 21 36.21 4.60 -16.99
N GLY A 22 36.81 4.22 -15.87
CA GLY A 22 36.09 3.66 -14.74
C GLY A 22 35.48 4.76 -13.88
N PHE A 23 34.35 4.49 -13.23
CA PHE A 23 33.81 5.35 -12.17
C PHE A 23 34.82 5.44 -11.03
N THR A 24 35.01 6.64 -10.49
CA THR A 24 35.82 6.83 -9.30
C THR A 24 35.03 6.41 -8.05
N LEU A 25 35.73 5.90 -7.03
CA LEU A 25 35.09 5.57 -5.76
C LEU A 25 34.48 6.80 -5.09
N ILE A 26 35.10 7.97 -5.25
CA ILE A 26 34.61 9.22 -4.68
C ILE A 26 33.29 9.67 -5.33
N GLU A 27 33.12 9.46 -6.65
CA GLU A 27 31.85 9.74 -7.34
C GLU A 27 30.73 8.87 -6.77
N LEU A 28 30.98 7.58 -6.56
CA LEU A 28 29.98 6.69 -5.98
C LEU A 28 29.64 7.07 -4.53
N LEU A 29 30.65 7.47 -3.74
CA LEU A 29 30.47 7.86 -2.34
C LEU A 29 29.59 9.11 -2.18
N ILE A 30 29.79 10.14 -3.01
CA ILE A 30 28.97 11.36 -2.94
C ILE A 30 27.52 11.05 -3.36
N VAL A 31 27.31 10.19 -4.36
CA VAL A 31 25.97 9.82 -4.82
C VAL A 31 25.18 9.12 -3.72
N VAL A 32 25.77 8.12 -3.05
CA VAL A 32 25.07 7.42 -1.96
C VAL A 32 24.86 8.32 -0.74
N ALA A 33 25.76 9.27 -0.48
CA ALA A 33 25.59 10.25 0.59
C ALA A 33 24.38 11.17 0.33
N ILE A 34 24.22 11.69 -0.89
CA ILE A 34 23.08 12.54 -1.26
C ILE A 34 21.76 11.75 -1.23
N ILE A 35 21.74 10.54 -1.81
CA ILE A 35 20.56 9.65 -1.75
C ILE A 35 20.20 9.34 -0.30
N GLY A 36 21.18 9.12 0.57
CA GLY A 36 20.98 8.87 2.00
C GLY A 36 20.30 10.04 2.72
N ILE A 37 20.71 11.28 2.45
CA ILE A 37 20.08 12.48 3.02
C ILE A 37 18.62 12.61 2.57
N ILE A 38 18.35 12.41 1.28
CA ILE A 38 17.00 12.46 0.73
C ILE A 38 16.12 11.36 1.35
N ALA A 39 16.62 10.13 1.40
CA ALA A 39 15.89 8.98 1.94
C ALA A 39 15.55 9.17 3.43
N ALA A 40 16.46 9.74 4.23
CA ALA A 40 16.23 9.99 5.64
C ALA A 40 15.04 10.92 5.92
N ILE A 41 14.79 11.89 5.04
CA ILE A 41 13.64 12.80 5.14
C ILE A 41 12.41 12.20 4.46
N ALA A 42 12.58 11.61 3.28
CA ALA A 42 11.48 11.15 2.45
C ALA A 42 10.74 9.94 3.03
N VAL A 43 11.47 8.96 3.60
CA VAL A 43 10.88 7.72 4.13
C VAL A 43 9.88 7.98 5.28
N PRO A 44 10.21 8.71 6.36
CA PRO A 44 9.25 8.93 7.45
C PRO A 44 8.01 9.71 6.98
N THR A 45 8.18 10.71 6.12
CA THR A 45 7.05 11.47 5.55
C THR A 45 6.18 10.61 4.62
N LEU A 46 6.79 9.73 3.83
CA LEU A 46 6.03 8.80 2.97
C LEU A 46 5.20 7.83 3.80
N VAL A 47 5.76 7.31 4.90
CA VAL A 47 5.04 6.41 5.81
C VAL A 47 3.85 7.13 6.47
N SER A 48 4.04 8.36 6.95
CA SER A 48 2.96 9.13 7.59
C SER A 48 1.87 9.53 6.62
N THR A 49 2.21 10.02 5.44
CA THR A 49 1.25 10.42 4.39
C THR A 49 0.44 9.23 3.89
N ARG A 50 1.09 8.08 3.68
CA ARG A 50 0.38 6.85 3.30
C ARG A 50 -0.54 6.37 4.42
N GLY A 51 -0.10 6.40 5.68
CA GLY A 51 -0.93 6.05 6.82
C GLY A 51 -2.17 6.95 6.93
N ALA A 52 -2.00 8.27 6.80
CA ALA A 52 -3.12 9.21 6.78
C ALA A 52 -4.11 8.93 5.64
N ALA A 53 -3.61 8.61 4.43
CA ALA A 53 -4.45 8.24 3.30
C ALA A 53 -5.27 6.96 3.57
N LEU A 54 -4.65 5.95 4.19
CA LEU A 54 -5.35 4.71 4.59
C LEU A 54 -6.40 4.98 5.66
N GLN A 55 -6.12 5.82 6.66
CA GLN A 55 -7.10 6.21 7.68
C GLN A 55 -8.29 6.97 7.06
N SER A 56 -8.04 7.89 6.11
CA SER A 56 -9.11 8.57 5.38
C SER A 56 -9.94 7.59 4.55
N LYS A 57 -9.31 6.62 3.87
CA LYS A 57 -10.01 5.57 3.12
C LYS A 57 -10.85 4.69 4.03
N ALA A 58 -10.31 4.26 5.18
CA ALA A 58 -11.03 3.50 6.20
C ALA A 58 -12.33 4.22 6.61
N LYS A 59 -12.21 5.48 7.04
CA LYS A 59 -13.34 6.31 7.46
C LYS A 59 -14.33 6.59 6.33
N ALA A 60 -13.88 6.68 5.09
CA ALA A 60 -14.77 6.90 3.94
C ALA A 60 -15.60 5.65 3.65
N MET A 61 -14.99 4.47 3.64
CA MET A 61 -15.69 3.21 3.41
C MET A 61 -16.65 2.86 4.55
N LEU A 62 -16.29 3.15 5.80
CA LEU A 62 -17.24 3.03 6.93
C LEU A 62 -18.49 3.90 6.72
N ARG A 63 -18.35 5.13 6.21
CA ARG A 63 -19.51 5.98 5.86
C ARG A 63 -20.34 5.40 4.71
N THR A 64 -19.70 4.76 3.75
CA THR A 64 -20.42 4.03 2.68
C THR A 64 -21.26 2.90 3.27
N LEU A 65 -20.73 2.13 4.21
CA LEU A 65 -21.49 1.08 4.92
C LEU A 65 -22.68 1.67 5.68
N SER A 66 -22.46 2.71 6.49
CA SER A 66 -23.56 3.38 7.22
C SER A 66 -24.64 3.92 6.27
N SER A 67 -24.26 4.43 5.10
CA SER A 67 -25.23 4.88 4.08
C SER A 67 -26.02 3.73 3.46
N ALA A 68 -25.37 2.58 3.21
CA ALA A 68 -26.02 1.38 2.70
C ALA A 68 -27.00 0.80 3.72
N GLU A 69 -26.60 0.73 4.99
CA GLU A 69 -27.45 0.34 6.11
C GLU A 69 -28.64 1.29 6.30
N ALA A 70 -28.43 2.60 6.20
CA ALA A 70 -29.52 3.58 6.26
C ALA A 70 -30.56 3.38 5.14
N ALA A 71 -30.11 2.98 3.93
CA ALA A 71 -31.01 2.66 2.84
C ALA A 71 -31.75 1.33 3.06
N TYR A 72 -31.09 0.33 3.64
CA TYR A 72 -31.67 -0.96 3.97
C TYR A 72 -32.74 -0.84 5.08
N ILE A 73 -32.41 -0.18 6.20
CA ILE A 73 -33.34 0.03 7.32
C ILE A 73 -34.56 0.87 6.92
N SER A 74 -34.43 1.81 5.98
CA SER A 74 -35.57 2.57 5.47
C SER A 74 -36.60 1.68 4.76
N LYS A 75 -36.21 0.52 4.24
CA LYS A 75 -37.09 -0.43 3.55
C LYS A 75 -37.57 -1.55 4.48
N HIS A 76 -36.68 -2.04 5.34
CA HIS A 76 -36.92 -3.26 6.13
C HIS A 76 -37.21 -3.00 7.61
N GLY A 77 -37.00 -1.78 8.10
CA GLY A 77 -37.20 -1.40 9.50
C GLY A 77 -36.15 -1.99 10.47
N THR A 78 -35.17 -2.72 9.95
CA THR A 78 -34.05 -3.34 10.67
C THR A 78 -32.77 -3.18 9.88
N TYR A 79 -31.60 -3.28 10.52
CA TYR A 79 -30.31 -3.35 9.86
C TYR A 79 -30.11 -4.74 9.23
N GLY A 80 -29.32 -4.79 8.17
CA GLY A 80 -29.03 -6.03 7.44
C GLY A 80 -27.65 -6.56 7.80
N SER A 81 -27.39 -7.83 7.47
CA SER A 81 -26.02 -8.30 7.29
C SER A 81 -25.44 -7.81 5.97
N TRP A 82 -24.11 -7.72 5.86
CA TRP A 82 -23.45 -7.34 4.61
C TRP A 82 -23.83 -8.26 3.45
N THR A 83 -23.98 -9.57 3.70
CA THR A 83 -24.50 -10.52 2.70
C THR A 83 -25.90 -10.15 2.22
N GLU A 84 -26.81 -9.71 3.10
CA GLU A 84 -28.15 -9.23 2.70
C GLU A 84 -28.05 -7.94 1.88
N LEU A 85 -27.24 -6.98 2.34
CA LEU A 85 -27.00 -5.72 1.62
C LEU A 85 -26.43 -5.98 0.22
N VAL A 86 -25.52 -6.95 0.07
CA VAL A 86 -25.00 -7.39 -1.22
C VAL A 86 -26.10 -8.04 -2.06
N SER A 87 -26.88 -8.94 -1.47
CA SER A 87 -27.93 -9.68 -2.20
C SER A 87 -29.01 -8.75 -2.78
N GLU A 88 -29.30 -7.65 -2.09
CA GLU A 88 -30.27 -6.64 -2.52
C GLU A 88 -29.64 -5.47 -3.30
N GLY A 89 -28.31 -5.47 -3.49
CA GLY A 89 -27.60 -4.49 -4.32
C GLY A 89 -27.33 -3.15 -3.64
N TYR A 90 -27.39 -3.07 -2.32
CA TYR A 90 -26.94 -1.90 -1.54
C TYR A 90 -25.41 -1.85 -1.42
N LEU A 91 -24.76 -3.01 -1.45
CA LEU A 91 -23.30 -3.16 -1.49
C LEU A 91 -22.88 -4.01 -2.70
N ASP A 92 -21.62 -3.85 -3.11
CA ASP A 92 -21.03 -4.70 -4.15
C ASP A 92 -20.55 -6.05 -3.57
N SER A 93 -20.39 -7.06 -4.44
CA SER A 93 -20.09 -8.43 -4.02
C SER A 93 -18.79 -8.63 -3.25
N ARG A 94 -17.90 -7.63 -3.18
CA ARG A 94 -16.67 -7.71 -2.38
C ARG A 94 -16.95 -7.67 -0.87
N TRP A 95 -18.13 -7.18 -0.49
CA TRP A 95 -18.60 -7.13 0.89
C TRP A 95 -19.32 -8.40 1.35
N ASP A 96 -19.48 -9.41 0.49
CA ASP A 96 -20.21 -10.62 0.85
C ASP A 96 -19.46 -11.41 1.94
N GLY A 97 -20.16 -11.73 3.03
CA GLY A 97 -19.60 -12.28 4.26
C GLY A 97 -19.46 -11.23 5.36
N THR A 98 -18.59 -11.49 6.35
CA THR A 98 -18.45 -10.65 7.55
C THR A 98 -17.13 -9.88 7.59
N THR A 99 -16.29 -10.02 6.58
CA THR A 99 -14.98 -9.38 6.52
C THR A 99 -14.61 -9.05 5.09
N PHE A 100 -14.12 -7.83 4.87
CA PHE A 100 -13.58 -7.37 3.59
C PHE A 100 -12.19 -6.77 3.83
N THR A 101 -11.22 -7.09 2.97
CA THR A 101 -9.87 -6.51 3.06
C THR A 101 -9.47 -5.84 1.76
N GLU A 102 -9.08 -4.57 1.82
CA GLU A 102 -8.60 -3.80 0.67
C GLU A 102 -7.46 -2.88 1.09
N ASP A 103 -6.38 -2.82 0.30
CA ASP A 103 -5.15 -2.06 0.61
C ASP A 103 -4.55 -2.36 1.99
N GLY A 104 -4.79 -3.58 2.50
CA GLY A 104 -4.37 -4.02 3.82
C GLY A 104 -5.24 -3.53 4.97
N ILE A 105 -6.29 -2.73 4.70
CA ILE A 105 -7.31 -2.35 5.68
C ILE A 105 -8.30 -3.51 5.77
N THR A 106 -8.56 -4.00 6.98
CA THR A 106 -9.56 -5.05 7.22
C THR A 106 -10.81 -4.43 7.80
N TYR A 107 -11.91 -4.56 7.08
CA TYR A 107 -13.25 -4.20 7.52
C TYR A 107 -13.94 -5.43 8.09
N THR A 108 -14.54 -5.34 9.27
CA THR A 108 -15.22 -6.44 9.94
C THR A 108 -16.62 -6.00 10.37
N GLU A 109 -17.61 -6.81 9.99
CA GLU A 109 -18.96 -6.73 10.51
C GLU A 109 -18.93 -7.19 11.98
N THR A 110 -19.23 -6.29 12.93
CA THR A 110 -19.09 -6.56 14.37
C THR A 110 -20.43 -6.84 15.01
N SER A 111 -21.47 -6.10 14.63
CA SER A 111 -22.85 -6.45 14.94
C SER A 111 -23.74 -6.07 13.76
N SER A 112 -24.22 -7.04 13.01
CA SER A 112 -25.24 -6.87 11.98
C SER A 112 -25.85 -8.24 11.72
N GLY A 113 -27.13 -8.29 11.39
CA GLY A 113 -27.81 -9.55 11.19
C GLY A 113 -29.26 -9.31 10.83
N SER A 114 -29.85 -10.26 10.11
CA SER A 114 -31.25 -10.19 9.67
C SER A 114 -32.17 -9.84 10.85
N GLY A 115 -32.74 -8.64 10.83
CA GLY A 115 -33.63 -8.16 11.89
C GLY A 115 -32.93 -7.44 13.06
N ALA A 116 -31.65 -7.06 12.94
CA ALA A 116 -30.92 -6.37 13.99
C ALA A 116 -31.40 -4.92 14.15
N GLN A 117 -31.45 -4.46 15.41
CA GLN A 117 -31.77 -3.06 15.73
C GLN A 117 -30.54 -2.16 15.79
N THR A 118 -29.35 -2.76 15.75
CA THR A 118 -28.06 -2.08 15.78
C THR A 118 -27.22 -2.56 14.60
N PHE A 119 -26.30 -1.70 14.16
CA PHE A 119 -25.27 -2.03 13.19
C PHE A 119 -23.94 -1.52 13.74
N GLU A 120 -22.89 -2.33 13.65
CA GLU A 120 -21.53 -1.92 13.96
C GLU A 120 -20.54 -2.55 12.97
N ALA A 121 -19.69 -1.71 12.38
CA ALA A 121 -18.59 -2.15 11.53
C ALA A 121 -17.28 -1.52 11.98
N THR A 122 -16.21 -2.30 11.90
CA THR A 122 -14.86 -1.89 12.29
C THR A 122 -13.94 -1.89 11.08
N ALA A 123 -13.02 -0.93 10.97
CA ALA A 123 -11.94 -0.87 9.98
C ALA A 123 -10.58 -0.79 10.69
N ALA A 124 -9.75 -1.82 10.51
CA ALA A 124 -8.41 -1.93 11.06
C ALA A 124 -7.37 -1.54 10.00
N VAL A 125 -6.68 -0.41 10.22
CA VAL A 125 -5.55 0.05 9.40
C VAL A 125 -4.29 -0.69 9.82
N PRO A 126 -3.49 -1.23 8.87
CA PRO A 126 -2.34 -2.08 9.18
C PRO A 126 -1.14 -1.27 9.68
N ALA A 127 -0.17 -1.98 10.25
CA ALA A 127 1.15 -1.45 10.57
C ALA A 127 1.79 -0.79 9.31
N PRO A 128 2.64 0.24 9.47
CA PRO A 128 3.25 0.72 10.72
C PRO A 128 2.43 1.75 11.50
N ILE A 129 1.28 2.21 10.97
CA ILE A 129 0.40 3.16 11.65
C ILE A 129 -0.92 2.45 11.95
N SER A 130 -0.87 1.53 12.92
CA SER A 130 -2.02 0.74 13.34
C SER A 130 -3.07 1.63 14.02
N LYS A 131 -4.27 1.65 13.45
CA LYS A 131 -5.43 2.38 13.97
C LYS A 131 -6.69 1.60 13.67
N THR A 132 -7.63 1.59 14.61
CA THR A 132 -8.93 0.95 14.43
C THR A 132 -10.03 1.99 14.49
N TYR A 133 -10.95 1.94 13.53
CA TYR A 133 -12.11 2.81 13.46
C TYR A 133 -13.37 1.99 13.55
N THR A 134 -14.33 2.42 14.35
CA THR A 134 -15.64 1.77 14.45
C THR A 134 -16.72 2.77 14.09
N ILE A 135 -17.71 2.33 13.33
CA ILE A 135 -18.93 3.08 13.04
C ILE A 135 -20.13 2.27 13.51
N ASP A 136 -21.09 2.95 14.14
CA ASP A 136 -22.32 2.36 14.67
C ASP A 136 -23.57 2.89 13.95
N GLU A 137 -24.76 2.53 14.45
CA GLU A 137 -26.05 2.97 13.90
C GLU A 137 -26.25 4.49 13.89
N THR A 138 -25.50 5.25 14.70
CA THR A 138 -25.59 6.71 14.73
C THR A 138 -24.83 7.36 13.57
N GLY A 139 -23.96 6.59 12.91
CA GLY A 139 -23.04 7.07 11.88
C GLY A 139 -21.83 7.82 12.43
N GLU A 140 -21.66 7.89 13.75
CA GLU A 140 -20.47 8.42 14.39
C GLU A 140 -19.29 7.45 14.22
N ILE A 141 -18.12 7.98 13.90
CA ILE A 141 -16.89 7.18 13.82
C ILE A 141 -16.04 7.42 15.05
N THR A 142 -15.78 6.36 15.80
CA THR A 142 -14.87 6.33 16.94
C THR A 142 -13.51 5.73 16.56
N GLU A 143 -12.45 6.14 17.24
CA GLU A 143 -11.08 5.62 17.06
C GLU A 143 -10.66 4.87 18.33
N SER A 144 -10.06 3.68 18.17
CA SER A 144 -9.47 2.87 19.24
C SER A 144 -8.01 2.50 18.98
#